data_AF-A0A524E851-F1
#
_entry.id   AF-A0A524E851-F1
#
_cell.length_a   1.000
_cell.length_b   1.000
_cell.length_c   1.000
_cell.angle_alpha   90.00
_cell.angle_beta   90.00
_cell.angle_gamma   90.00
#
_symmetry.space_group_name_H-M   'P 1'
#
loop_
_entity.id
_entity.type
_entity.pdbx_description
1 polymer ?
#
loop_
_entity_poly.entity_id
_entity_poly.type
_entity_poly.pdbx_seq_one_letter_code
_entity_poly.pdbx_strand_id
1 'polypeptide(L)'
;MDTPKEKKELCIRCGALCCRLGGAVATRNEVEAIIDAGYEDYFKQVSPDVFITHWGREGVCPYLQDDTCSIYEVRPLRCRAFPVHQDSDGEIYLSLCPLASSLDDTEIASYSRLLRSTPSGFLQAAASVLETKARILQRRISRYPRRSIALNYKK
;
A
#
# COMPACT_ATOMS: atom_id res chain seq x y z
N MET A 1 9.53 19.55 -0.74
CA MET A 1 8.38 18.74 -0.30
C MET A 1 7.59 18.46 -1.56
N ASP A 2 7.72 17.25 -2.10
CA ASP A 2 7.02 16.89 -3.32
C ASP A 2 5.52 16.81 -3.02
N THR A 3 4.73 17.49 -3.83
CA THR A 3 3.28 17.62 -3.67
C THR A 3 2.58 16.31 -4.04
N PRO A 4 1.35 16.06 -3.54
CA PRO A 4 0.52 14.93 -3.97
C PRO A 4 0.43 14.78 -5.50
N LYS A 5 0.53 15.89 -6.24
CA LYS A 5 0.51 15.94 -7.70
C LYS A 5 1.72 15.25 -8.34
N GLU A 6 2.94 15.51 -7.88
CA GLU A 6 4.16 14.93 -8.46
C GLU A 6 4.22 13.40 -8.26
N LYS A 7 3.80 12.94 -7.07
CA LYS A 7 3.67 11.51 -6.77
C LYS A 7 2.60 10.85 -7.65
N LYS A 8 1.50 11.55 -7.96
CA LYS A 8 0.47 11.07 -8.89
C LYS A 8 1.00 10.96 -10.33
N GLU A 9 1.75 11.94 -10.80
CA GLU A 9 2.40 11.92 -12.12
C GLU A 9 3.45 10.79 -12.25
N LEU A 10 4.22 10.53 -11.19
CA LEU A 10 5.12 9.37 -11.13
C LEU A 10 4.36 8.04 -11.23
N CYS A 11 3.19 7.95 -10.60
CA CYS A 11 2.34 6.76 -10.67
C CYS A 11 1.87 6.50 -12.10
N ILE A 12 1.37 7.54 -12.80
CA ILE A 12 0.92 7.46 -14.19
C ILE A 12 2.08 7.05 -15.11
N ARG A 13 3.26 7.68 -14.98
CA ARG A 13 4.45 7.32 -15.78
C ARG A 13 4.91 5.88 -15.56
N CYS A 14 4.75 5.37 -14.34
CA CYS A 14 5.05 3.98 -14.01
C CYS A 14 3.93 3.02 -14.46
N GLY A 15 2.79 3.51 -14.95
CA GLY A 15 1.61 2.71 -15.31
C GLY A 15 0.91 2.07 -14.10
N ALA A 16 0.97 2.72 -12.93
CA ALA A 16 0.35 2.28 -11.68
C ALA A 16 0.57 0.79 -11.34
N LEU A 17 1.77 0.26 -11.58
CA LEU A 17 2.09 -1.17 -11.41
C LEU A 17 1.71 -1.73 -10.04
N CYS A 18 1.86 -0.95 -8.97
CA CYS A 18 1.47 -1.37 -7.62
C CYS A 18 -0.05 -1.63 -7.49
N CYS A 19 -0.88 -0.91 -8.24
CA CYS A 19 -2.32 -1.09 -8.32
C CYS A 19 -2.73 -2.13 -9.38
N ARG A 20 -1.90 -2.39 -10.40
CA ARG A 20 -2.16 -3.46 -11.39
C ARG A 20 -1.80 -4.86 -10.86
N LEU A 21 -0.93 -4.94 -9.86
CA LEU A 21 -0.43 -6.19 -9.27
C LEU A 21 -0.68 -6.23 -7.76
N GLY A 22 -1.87 -5.83 -7.34
CA GLY A 22 -2.32 -5.89 -5.96
C GLY A 22 -3.55 -5.04 -5.73
N GLY A 23 -4.00 -5.00 -4.49
CA GLY A 23 -5.02 -4.05 -4.06
C GLY A 23 -4.71 -3.49 -2.67
N ALA A 24 -5.72 -2.93 -2.04
CA ALA A 24 -5.56 -2.22 -0.78
C ALA A 24 -5.92 -3.13 0.40
N VAL A 25 -5.16 -2.95 1.48
CA VAL A 25 -5.45 -3.48 2.81
C VAL A 25 -5.68 -2.26 3.70
N ALA A 26 -6.78 -2.25 4.43
CA ALA A 26 -7.27 -1.11 5.19
C ALA A 26 -7.84 -1.53 6.54
N THR A 27 -7.86 -0.59 7.48
CA THR A 27 -8.65 -0.66 8.71
C THR A 27 -10.10 -0.26 8.45
N ARG A 28 -11.00 -0.54 9.41
CA ARG A 28 -12.39 -0.07 9.38
C ARG A 28 -12.50 1.44 9.13
N ASN A 29 -11.80 2.24 9.92
CA ASN A 29 -11.84 3.70 9.82
C ASN A 29 -11.36 4.21 8.47
N GLU A 30 -10.40 3.52 7.84
CA GLU A 30 -9.92 3.88 6.51
C GLU A 30 -10.95 3.54 5.42
N VAL A 31 -11.69 2.44 5.56
CA VAL A 31 -12.81 2.10 4.67
C VAL A 31 -13.94 3.10 4.83
N GLU A 32 -14.33 3.43 6.06
CA GLU A 32 -15.36 4.44 6.36
C GLU A 32 -14.98 5.80 5.76
N ALA A 33 -13.73 6.25 5.92
CA ALA A 33 -13.27 7.49 5.31
C ALA A 33 -13.34 7.50 3.77
N ILE A 34 -13.16 6.36 3.11
CA ILE A 34 -13.31 6.23 1.65
C ILE A 34 -14.78 6.33 1.25
N ILE A 35 -15.68 5.66 1.98
CA ILE A 35 -17.12 5.70 1.74
C ILE A 35 -17.68 7.10 1.99
N ASP A 36 -17.30 7.74 3.09
CA ASP A 36 -17.72 9.10 3.46
C ASP A 36 -17.26 10.14 2.44
N ALA A 37 -16.14 9.89 1.75
CA ALA A 37 -15.66 10.71 0.64
C ALA A 37 -16.43 10.46 -0.68
N GLY A 38 -17.42 9.57 -0.69
CA GLY A 38 -18.32 9.31 -1.82
C GLY A 38 -17.85 8.23 -2.79
N TYR A 39 -16.86 7.42 -2.43
CA TYR A 39 -16.38 6.33 -3.29
C TYR A 39 -17.12 5.01 -3.01
N GLU A 40 -17.22 4.17 -4.04
CA GLU A 40 -17.83 2.84 -3.92
C GLU A 40 -17.02 1.92 -3.01
N ASP A 41 -17.70 1.13 -2.18
CA ASP A 41 -17.04 0.16 -1.29
C ASP A 41 -16.67 -1.13 -2.04
N TYR A 42 -15.38 -1.27 -2.35
CA TYR A 42 -14.83 -2.51 -2.89
C TYR A 42 -14.14 -3.41 -1.86
N PHE A 43 -14.22 -3.07 -0.57
CA PHE A 43 -13.56 -3.82 0.49
C PHE A 43 -14.41 -5.02 0.94
N LYS A 44 -13.71 -6.10 1.25
CA LYS A 44 -14.27 -7.25 1.96
C LYS A 44 -13.65 -7.32 3.34
N GLN A 45 -14.49 -7.47 4.35
CA GLN A 45 -14.05 -7.70 5.70
C GLN A 45 -13.46 -9.11 5.80
N VAL A 46 -12.24 -9.23 6.35
CA VAL A 46 -11.54 -10.51 6.53
C VAL A 46 -11.33 -10.82 8.02
N SER A 47 -11.34 -9.80 8.86
CA SER A 47 -11.43 -9.89 10.32
C SER A 47 -12.13 -8.63 10.87
N PRO A 48 -12.41 -8.52 12.18
CA PRO A 48 -13.09 -7.35 12.75
C PRO A 48 -12.53 -5.99 12.28
N ASP A 49 -11.20 -5.89 12.14
CA ASP A 49 -10.48 -4.66 11.84
C ASP A 49 -9.68 -4.69 10.53
N VAL A 50 -9.73 -5.79 9.76
CA VAL A 50 -8.97 -5.92 8.50
C VAL A 50 -9.92 -6.05 7.33
N PHE A 51 -9.69 -5.17 6.35
CA PHE A 51 -10.46 -5.07 5.13
C PHE A 51 -9.51 -5.13 3.93
N ILE A 52 -9.89 -5.88 2.90
CA ILE A 52 -9.07 -6.05 1.70
C ILE A 52 -9.95 -5.87 0.47
N THR A 53 -9.50 -5.09 -0.51
CA THR A 53 -10.24 -4.95 -1.77
C THR A 53 -10.39 -6.28 -2.49
N HIS A 54 -11.45 -6.48 -3.26
CA HIS A 54 -11.53 -7.63 -4.15
C HIS A 54 -10.63 -7.45 -5.40
N TRP A 55 -9.62 -8.30 -5.61
CA TRP A 55 -8.62 -8.12 -6.70
C TRP A 55 -8.94 -8.87 -8.00
N GLY A 56 -10.12 -9.52 -8.08
CA GLY A 56 -10.46 -10.41 -9.20
C GLY A 56 -9.41 -11.51 -9.47
N ARG A 57 -9.38 -12.01 -10.72
CA ARG A 57 -8.38 -12.99 -11.18
C ARG A 57 -7.05 -12.33 -11.56
N GLU A 58 -7.09 -11.15 -12.16
CA GLU A 58 -5.91 -10.45 -12.68
C GLU A 58 -5.10 -9.73 -11.60
N GLY A 59 -5.65 -9.56 -10.39
CA GLY A 59 -4.94 -8.93 -9.29
C GLY A 59 -4.97 -7.40 -9.32
N VAL A 60 -5.87 -6.81 -10.11
CA VAL A 60 -5.96 -5.36 -10.29
C VAL A 60 -6.81 -4.75 -9.17
N CYS A 61 -6.31 -3.66 -8.58
CA CYS A 61 -7.03 -2.86 -7.60
C CYS A 61 -8.27 -2.24 -8.25
N PRO A 62 -9.47 -2.38 -7.64
CA PRO A 62 -10.70 -1.85 -8.22
C PRO A 62 -10.75 -0.31 -8.24
N TYR A 63 -9.93 0.36 -7.42
CA TYR A 63 -9.77 1.82 -7.45
C TYR A 63 -8.76 2.32 -8.50
N LEU A 64 -8.26 1.46 -9.39
CA LEU A 64 -7.40 1.88 -10.50
C LEU A 64 -8.26 2.36 -11.67
N GLN A 65 -8.10 3.64 -12.05
CA GLN A 65 -8.75 4.26 -13.18
C GLN A 65 -7.74 5.11 -13.95
N ASP A 66 -7.65 4.94 -15.28
CA ASP A 66 -6.77 5.74 -16.16
C ASP A 66 -5.31 5.85 -15.65
N ASP A 67 -4.72 4.72 -15.25
CA ASP A 67 -3.36 4.65 -14.68
C ASP A 67 -3.14 5.49 -13.41
N THR A 68 -4.22 5.81 -12.70
CA THR A 68 -4.17 6.51 -11.42
C THR A 68 -5.15 5.94 -10.40
N CYS A 69 -4.92 6.23 -9.13
CA CYS A 69 -5.82 5.78 -8.06
C CYS A 69 -6.98 6.78 -7.96
N SER A 70 -8.22 6.30 -8.12
CA SER A 70 -9.41 7.14 -7.99
C SER A 70 -9.57 7.71 -6.57
N ILE A 71 -9.15 6.96 -5.56
CA ILE A 71 -9.21 7.35 -4.13
C ILE A 71 -7.93 8.03 -3.62
N TYR A 72 -7.14 8.68 -4.49
CA TYR A 72 -5.75 9.09 -4.19
C TYR A 72 -5.58 9.84 -2.85
N GLU A 73 -6.47 10.78 -2.54
CA GLU A 73 -6.38 11.64 -1.35
C GLU A 73 -6.76 10.90 -0.05
N VAL A 74 -7.65 9.90 -0.15
CA VAL A 74 -8.17 9.13 1.00
C VAL A 74 -7.62 7.70 1.04
N ARG A 75 -6.52 7.44 0.32
CA ARG A 75 -5.87 6.12 0.28
C ARG A 75 -5.59 5.59 1.70
N PRO A 76 -5.74 4.26 1.93
CA PRO A 76 -5.31 3.64 3.18
C PRO A 76 -3.81 3.85 3.43
N LEU A 77 -3.39 3.79 4.69
CA LEU A 77 -2.02 4.01 5.16
C LEU A 77 -1.00 3.22 4.34
N ARG A 78 -1.23 1.93 4.10
CA ARG A 78 -0.30 1.07 3.33
C ARG A 78 -0.16 1.51 1.86
N CYS A 79 -1.20 2.12 1.29
CA CYS A 79 -1.17 2.68 -0.06
C CYS A 79 -0.51 4.07 -0.09
N ARG A 80 -0.71 4.89 0.95
CA ARG A 80 -0.04 6.20 1.10
C ARG A 80 1.45 6.06 1.39
N ALA A 81 1.82 5.07 2.21
CA ALA A 81 3.20 4.82 2.62
C ALA A 81 4.08 4.27 1.49
N PHE A 82 3.48 3.66 0.46
CA PHE A 82 4.25 3.10 -0.66
C PHE A 82 5.14 4.19 -1.29
N PRO A 83 6.46 3.94 -1.45
CA PRO A 83 7.13 2.64 -1.54
C PRO A 83 7.64 2.02 -0.23
N VAL A 84 7.40 2.62 0.93
CA VAL A 84 7.62 2.00 2.24
C VAL A 84 6.51 0.99 2.48
N HIS A 85 6.86 -0.26 2.75
CA HIS A 85 5.90 -1.34 2.97
C HIS A 85 6.36 -2.28 4.08
N GLN A 86 5.40 -2.98 4.65
CA GLN A 86 5.59 -3.91 5.75
C GLN A 86 5.14 -5.30 5.32
N ASP A 87 5.92 -6.33 5.63
CA ASP A 87 5.55 -7.72 5.39
C ASP A 87 4.70 -8.31 6.53
N SER A 88 4.38 -9.60 6.44
CA SER A 88 3.58 -10.32 7.44
C SER A 88 4.28 -10.46 8.80
N ASP A 89 5.61 -10.44 8.82
CA ASP A 89 6.42 -10.55 10.04
C ASP A 89 6.58 -9.18 10.74
N GLY A 90 6.09 -8.11 10.10
CA GLY A 90 6.15 -6.75 10.61
C GLY A 90 7.42 -6.00 10.20
N GLU A 91 8.27 -6.61 9.38
CA GLU A 91 9.50 -6.01 8.88
C GLU A 91 9.21 -4.94 7.82
N ILE A 92 9.97 -3.85 7.88
CA ILE A 92 9.77 -2.68 7.01
C ILE A 92 10.83 -2.67 5.90
N TYR A 93 10.38 -2.43 4.67
CA TYR A 93 11.22 -2.33 3.50
C TYR A 93 10.89 -1.09 2.67
N LEU A 94 11.92 -0.54 2.04
CA LEU A 94 11.78 0.44 0.96
C LEU A 94 11.92 -0.29 -0.37
N SER A 95 10.89 -0.24 -1.21
CA SER A 95 11.02 -0.64 -2.62
C SER A 95 11.74 0.46 -3.39
N LEU A 96 12.84 0.13 -4.09
CA LEU A 96 13.63 1.09 -4.88
C LEU A 96 12.97 1.38 -6.24
N CYS A 97 11.68 1.68 -6.23
CA CYS A 97 10.92 2.09 -7.41
C CYS A 97 11.07 3.61 -7.66
N PRO A 98 10.61 4.14 -8.81
CA PRO A 98 10.74 5.57 -9.11
C PRO A 98 10.19 6.52 -8.03
N LEU A 99 9.10 6.13 -7.34
CA LEU A 99 8.55 6.92 -6.23
C LEU A 99 9.50 7.04 -5.04
N ALA A 100 10.46 6.12 -4.85
CA ALA A 100 11.36 6.16 -3.70
C ALA A 100 12.23 7.42 -3.67
N SER A 101 12.53 7.97 -4.85
CA SER A 101 13.28 9.22 -4.98
C SER A 101 12.50 10.46 -4.55
N SER A 102 11.17 10.37 -4.46
CA SER A 102 10.28 11.46 -4.02
C SER A 102 9.98 11.44 -2.51
N LEU A 103 10.60 10.53 -1.77
CA LEU A 103 10.47 10.47 -0.31
C LEU A 103 11.81 10.86 0.31
N ASP A 104 11.77 11.80 1.24
CA ASP A 104 12.93 12.08 2.10
C ASP A 104 13.00 11.11 3.29
N ASP A 105 14.13 11.12 4.00
CA ASP A 105 14.34 10.25 5.17
C ASP A 105 13.33 10.49 6.30
N THR A 106 12.78 11.70 6.41
CA THR A 106 11.78 12.06 7.42
C THR A 106 10.44 11.41 7.09
N GLU A 107 10.01 11.46 5.83
CA GLU A 107 8.82 10.78 5.34
C GLU A 107 8.96 9.26 5.49
N ILE A 108 10.11 8.69 5.11
CA ILE A 108 10.38 7.26 5.26
C ILE A 108 10.28 6.85 6.74
N ALA A 109 10.90 7.61 7.65
CA ALA A 109 10.85 7.34 9.09
C ALA A 109 9.42 7.46 9.65
N SER A 110 8.66 8.46 9.20
CA SER A 110 7.27 8.67 9.59
C SER A 110 6.39 7.48 9.20
N TYR A 111 6.43 7.07 7.93
CA TYR A 111 5.69 5.91 7.45
C TYR A 111 6.13 4.62 8.13
N SER A 112 7.44 4.44 8.36
CA SER A 112 7.97 3.28 9.07
C SER A 112 7.40 3.18 10.49
N ARG A 113 7.31 4.31 11.21
CA ARG A 113 6.71 4.35 12.55
C ARG A 113 5.23 3.98 12.53
N LEU A 114 4.46 4.55 11.61
CA LEU A 114 3.03 4.27 11.47
C LEU A 114 2.78 2.79 11.12
N LEU A 115 3.56 2.23 10.20
CA LEU A 115 3.45 0.82 9.85
C LEU A 115 3.83 -0.10 11.02
N ARG A 116 4.88 0.23 11.79
CA ARG A 116 5.29 -0.52 12.98
C ARG A 116 4.26 -0.49 14.11
N SER A 117 3.41 0.55 14.19
CA SER A 117 2.30 0.57 15.15
C SER A 117 1.13 -0.35 14.76
N THR A 118 1.18 -1.02 13.61
CA THR A 118 0.15 -1.99 13.22
C THR A 118 0.18 -3.20 14.16
N PRO A 119 -0.96 -3.60 14.77
CA PRO A 119 -1.04 -4.82 15.57
C PRO A 119 -0.70 -6.08 14.76
N SER A 120 -0.02 -7.05 15.37
CA SER A 120 0.32 -8.32 14.71
C SER A 120 -0.90 -9.09 14.20
N GLY A 121 -2.03 -9.04 14.93
CA GLY A 121 -3.28 -9.65 14.49
C GLY A 121 -3.82 -9.06 13.18
N PHE A 122 -3.59 -7.78 12.92
CA PHE A 122 -3.92 -7.17 11.62
C PHE A 122 -3.04 -7.75 10.51
N LEU A 123 -1.73 -7.87 10.75
CA LEU A 123 -0.78 -8.40 9.78
C LEU A 123 -1.09 -9.85 9.43
N GLN A 124 -1.36 -10.68 10.43
CA GLN A 124 -1.69 -12.10 10.25
C GLN A 124 -3.02 -12.28 9.50
N ALA A 125 -4.05 -11.51 9.87
CA ALA A 125 -5.33 -11.54 9.17
C ALA A 125 -5.15 -11.15 7.69
N ALA A 126 -4.37 -10.10 7.42
CA ALA A 126 -4.07 -9.70 6.04
C ALA A 126 -3.28 -10.79 5.30
N ALA A 127 -2.22 -11.33 5.91
CA ALA A 127 -1.35 -12.34 5.32
C ALA A 127 -2.12 -13.57 4.82
N SER A 128 -3.06 -14.09 5.62
CA SER A 128 -3.86 -15.26 5.26
C SER A 128 -4.59 -15.12 3.92
N VAL A 129 -5.03 -13.90 3.59
CA VAL A 129 -5.71 -13.60 2.33
C VAL A 129 -4.68 -13.34 1.22
N LEU A 130 -3.62 -12.59 1.53
CA LEU A 130 -2.58 -12.21 0.58
C LEU A 130 -1.77 -13.40 0.07
N GLU A 131 -1.60 -14.44 0.88
CA GLU A 131 -0.95 -15.71 0.48
C GLU A 131 -1.66 -16.36 -0.71
N THR A 132 -2.99 -16.30 -0.76
CA THR A 132 -3.77 -16.79 -1.91
C THR A 132 -3.46 -16.02 -3.21
N LYS A 133 -2.82 -14.85 -3.09
CA LYS A 133 -2.40 -13.96 -4.17
C LYS A 133 -0.88 -13.87 -4.28
N ALA A 134 -0.12 -14.74 -3.62
CA ALA A 134 1.34 -14.68 -3.54
C ALA A 134 2.02 -14.58 -4.92
N ARG A 135 1.53 -15.31 -5.94
CA ARG A 135 2.08 -15.23 -7.30
C ARG A 135 1.99 -13.82 -7.92
N ILE A 136 0.87 -13.12 -7.69
CA ILE A 136 0.67 -11.74 -8.18
C ILE A 136 1.58 -10.79 -7.39
N LEU A 137 1.59 -10.92 -6.07
CA LEU A 137 2.41 -10.09 -5.20
C LEU A 137 3.91 -10.30 -5.45
N GLN A 138 4.33 -11.51 -5.78
CA GLN A 138 5.72 -11.78 -6.15
C GLN A 138 6.12 -11.04 -7.41
N ARG A 139 5.24 -10.95 -8.42
CA ARG A 139 5.48 -10.12 -9.62
C ARG A 139 5.61 -8.64 -9.27
N ARG A 140 4.82 -8.16 -8.30
CA ARG A 140 4.90 -6.77 -7.80
C ARG A 140 6.22 -6.51 -7.08
N ILE A 141 6.58 -7.36 -6.12
CA ILE A 141 7.73 -7.16 -5.22
C ILE A 141 9.05 -7.40 -5.94
N SER A 142 9.13 -8.36 -6.87
CA SER A 142 10.35 -8.65 -7.64
C SER A 142 10.69 -7.59 -8.69
N ARG A 143 9.79 -6.65 -8.97
CA ARG A 143 9.99 -5.65 -10.02
C ARG A 143 11.11 -4.67 -9.70
N TYR A 144 11.31 -4.36 -8.42
CA TYR A 144 12.33 -3.44 -7.95
C TYR A 144 13.06 -4.05 -6.76
N PRO A 145 14.38 -3.83 -6.63
CA PRO A 145 15.10 -4.23 -5.43
C PRO A 145 14.49 -3.60 -4.18
N ARG A 146 14.67 -4.23 -3.03
CA ARG A 146 14.19 -3.73 -1.74
C ARG A 146 15.33 -3.59 -0.75
N ARG A 147 15.26 -2.56 0.09
CA ARG A 147 16.18 -2.31 1.20
C ARG A 147 15.42 -2.44 2.52
N SER A 148 15.90 -3.26 3.44
CA SER A 148 15.34 -3.32 4.80
C SER A 148 15.58 -1.98 5.51
N ILE A 149 14.59 -1.51 6.27
CA ILE A 149 14.67 -0.31 7.09
C ILE A 149 14.79 -0.77 8.55
N ALA A 150 15.98 -0.58 9.14
CA ALA A 150 16.24 -0.94 10.53
C ALA A 150 15.30 -0.22 11.51
N LEU A 151 15.07 -0.81 12.69
CA LEU A 151 14.26 -0.23 13.77
C LEU A 151 14.72 1.18 14.19
N ASN A 152 16.02 1.44 14.09
CA ASN A 152 16.65 2.71 14.46
C ASN A 152 17.01 3.57 13.25
N TYR A 153 16.27 3.50 12.14
CA TYR A 153 16.53 4.30 10.94
C TYR A 153 16.69 5.79 11.32
N LYS A 154 17.94 6.22 11.40
CA LYS A 154 18.43 7.56 11.71
C LYS A 154 19.64 7.74 10.81
N LYS A 155 19.50 8.72 9.91
CA LYS A 155 20.52 9.43 9.13
C LYS A 155 21.79 8.66 8.77
#